data_AF-A0A9D0I6W0-F1
#
_entry.id   AF-A0A9D0I6W0-F1
#
_cell.length_a   1.000
_cell.length_b   1.000
_cell.length_c   1.000
_cell.angle_alpha   90.00
_cell.angle_beta   90.00
_cell.angle_gamma   90.00
#
_symmetry.space_group_name_H-M   'P 1'
#
loop_
_entity.id
_entity.type
_entity.pdbx_description
1 polymer ?
#
loop_
_entity_poly.entity_id
_entity_poly.type
_entity_poly.pdbx_seq_one_letter_code
_entity_poly.pdbx_strand_id
1 'polypeptide(L)'
;MADPVEYRNGIGRRDLQRVRRRFLGVHRERLQRIEAELRPGQRRFLTLLPLLFHINHPMLPGFVTTQTPAGIADFNPSQRQLREAKRISRSFAYRKRARRRYHIQGLYLMGSVGSIAHNTGSDLDIWLCHDPRLSPRARSTLRQKVDGIEKWATEQGFEAHIYLVDAEAFRRGELGQLSQENSGTTQHRLLLEEFYRTGVLLAGRYPLWWLVPPEAEHRYREYAAMLLHKRFVNPLDCIDFGGLEQLPADEFFGAAHWQLFKGIGSPYKSILKLLLIEAYSQDYPRIRWLCQEAKSAIYAGHCDLDELDPYVLMYRR
;
A
#
# COMPACT_ATOMS: atom_id res chain seq x y z
N MET A 1 -12.95 -20.98 -13.08
CA MET A 1 -13.16 -19.56 -12.76
C MET A 1 -14.16 -19.46 -11.63
N ALA A 2 -14.06 -18.44 -10.76
CA ALA A 2 -14.98 -18.28 -9.62
C ALA A 2 -16.18 -17.39 -9.99
N ASP A 3 -17.36 -17.64 -9.41
CA ASP A 3 -18.60 -16.93 -9.77
C ASP A 3 -18.50 -15.40 -9.65
N PRO A 4 -18.92 -14.62 -10.65
CA PRO A 4 -18.86 -13.17 -10.59
C PRO A 4 -19.71 -12.61 -9.44
N VAL A 5 -19.32 -11.42 -8.95
CA VAL A 5 -20.11 -10.64 -8.01
C VAL A 5 -20.78 -9.51 -8.80
N GLU A 6 -22.07 -9.65 -9.08
CA GLU A 6 -22.84 -8.69 -9.87
C GLU A 6 -23.52 -7.63 -8.99
N TYR A 7 -23.51 -6.37 -9.46
CA TYR A 7 -24.13 -5.24 -8.76
C TYR A 7 -25.66 -5.13 -8.96
N ARG A 8 -26.29 -6.02 -9.73
CA ARG A 8 -27.68 -5.85 -10.25
C ARG A 8 -28.75 -5.61 -9.17
N ASN A 9 -28.60 -6.18 -7.98
CA ASN A 9 -29.53 -6.01 -6.85
C ASN A 9 -28.86 -5.39 -5.60
N GLY A 10 -27.71 -4.74 -5.78
CA GLY A 10 -26.81 -4.33 -4.70
C GLY A 10 -25.92 -5.48 -4.19
N ILE A 11 -24.88 -5.14 -3.43
CA ILE A 11 -23.89 -6.11 -2.91
C ILE A 11 -24.17 -6.43 -1.44
N GLY A 12 -24.42 -7.71 -1.14
CA GLY A 12 -24.64 -8.18 0.22
C GLY A 12 -23.35 -8.38 1.03
N ARG A 13 -23.47 -8.64 2.34
CA ARG A 13 -22.31 -8.93 3.20
C ARG A 13 -21.49 -10.13 2.73
N ARG A 14 -22.14 -11.16 2.18
CA ARG A 14 -21.47 -12.36 1.66
C ARG A 14 -20.61 -12.03 0.44
N ASP A 15 -21.11 -11.17 -0.43
CA ASP A 15 -20.42 -10.73 -1.63
C ASP A 15 -19.22 -9.84 -1.28
N LEU A 16 -19.39 -8.89 -0.34
CA LEU A 16 -18.27 -8.10 0.19
C LEU A 16 -17.17 -8.99 0.79
N GLN A 17 -17.55 -10.04 1.53
CA GLN A 17 -16.58 -11.01 2.05
C GLN A 17 -15.90 -11.80 0.94
N ARG A 18 -16.61 -12.15 -0.14
CA ARG A 18 -16.07 -12.86 -1.31
C ARG A 18 -15.04 -11.99 -2.02
N VAL A 19 -15.41 -10.75 -2.36
CA VAL A 19 -14.49 -9.75 -2.96
C VAL A 19 -13.28 -9.54 -2.06
N ARG A 20 -13.50 -9.40 -0.74
CA ARG A 20 -12.43 -9.25 0.24
C ARG A 20 -11.43 -10.40 0.19
N ARG A 21 -11.92 -11.64 0.19
CA ARG A 21 -11.06 -12.82 0.11
C ARG A 21 -10.26 -12.86 -1.21
N ARG A 22 -10.85 -12.44 -2.32
CA ARG A 22 -10.19 -12.43 -3.63
C ARG A 22 -9.03 -11.45 -3.68
N PHE A 23 -9.26 -10.17 -3.39
CA PHE A 23 -8.15 -9.21 -3.44
C PHE A 23 -7.08 -9.55 -2.40
N LEU A 24 -7.45 -9.96 -1.17
CA LEU A 24 -6.46 -10.43 -0.20
C LEU A 24 -5.71 -11.71 -0.65
N GLY A 25 -6.31 -12.53 -1.51
CA GLY A 25 -5.63 -13.62 -2.21
C GLY A 25 -4.57 -13.10 -3.16
N VAL A 26 -4.97 -12.22 -4.08
CA VAL A 26 -4.09 -11.53 -5.05
C VAL A 26 -2.91 -10.86 -4.33
N HIS A 27 -3.16 -10.10 -3.27
CA HIS A 27 -2.10 -9.45 -2.48
C HIS A 27 -1.13 -10.46 -1.84
N ARG A 28 -1.63 -11.60 -1.33
CA ARG A 28 -0.78 -12.65 -0.74
C ARG A 28 0.08 -13.32 -1.79
N GLU A 29 -0.48 -13.63 -2.96
CA GLU A 29 0.26 -14.25 -4.06
C GLU A 29 1.29 -13.27 -4.65
N ARG A 30 0.95 -11.98 -4.80
CA ARG A 30 1.90 -10.92 -5.19
C ARG A 30 3.06 -10.84 -4.19
N LEU A 31 2.77 -10.84 -2.89
CA LEU A 31 3.81 -10.84 -1.86
C LEU A 31 4.72 -12.07 -1.96
N GLN A 32 4.19 -13.24 -2.29
CA GLN A 32 5.00 -14.45 -2.48
C GLN A 32 5.94 -14.32 -3.69
N ARG A 33 5.46 -13.79 -4.83
CA ARG A 33 6.30 -13.51 -6.01
C ARG A 33 7.39 -12.50 -5.69
N ILE A 34 7.03 -11.39 -5.05
CA ILE A 34 7.97 -10.38 -4.55
C ILE A 34 9.04 -11.03 -3.68
N GLU A 35 8.64 -11.78 -2.65
CA GLU A 35 9.60 -12.43 -1.77
C GLU A 35 10.55 -13.37 -2.53
N ALA A 36 10.07 -14.10 -3.55
CA ALA A 36 10.90 -15.00 -4.35
C ALA A 36 12.01 -14.27 -5.11
N GLU A 37 11.75 -13.05 -5.60
CA GLU A 37 12.68 -12.23 -6.38
C GLU A 37 13.64 -11.40 -5.51
N LEU A 38 13.24 -11.05 -4.28
CA LEU A 38 14.06 -10.24 -3.39
C LEU A 38 15.36 -10.94 -2.99
N ARG A 39 16.44 -10.16 -2.91
CA ARG A 39 17.72 -10.60 -2.33
C ARG A 39 17.51 -11.04 -0.88
N PRO A 40 18.33 -11.97 -0.34
CA PRO A 40 18.15 -12.48 1.02
C PRO A 40 18.05 -11.40 2.11
N GLY A 41 18.81 -10.31 1.98
CA GLY A 41 18.75 -9.15 2.88
C GLY A 41 17.39 -8.45 2.84
N GLN A 42 16.93 -8.06 1.64
CA GLN A 42 15.63 -7.42 1.41
C GLN A 42 14.47 -8.31 1.88
N ARG A 43 14.51 -9.62 1.57
CA ARG A 43 13.50 -10.58 2.01
C ARG A 43 13.41 -10.66 3.54
N ARG A 44 14.54 -10.69 4.25
CA ARG A 44 14.58 -10.68 5.72
C ARG A 44 14.02 -9.39 6.29
N PHE A 45 14.40 -8.26 5.72
CA PHE A 45 13.88 -6.95 6.10
C PHE A 45 12.36 -6.90 5.97
N LEU A 46 11.82 -7.23 4.79
CA LEU A 46 10.38 -7.21 4.53
C LEU A 46 9.62 -8.19 5.44
N THR A 47 10.19 -9.38 5.68
CA THR A 47 9.65 -10.36 6.64
C THR A 47 9.51 -9.77 8.04
N LEU A 48 10.53 -9.05 8.52
CA LEU A 48 10.57 -8.51 9.88
C LEU A 48 9.80 -7.20 10.06
N LEU A 49 9.60 -6.43 8.99
CA LEU A 49 9.04 -5.09 9.04
C LEU A 49 7.73 -4.98 9.84
N PRO A 50 6.73 -5.88 9.66
CA PRO A 50 5.52 -5.86 10.49
C PRO A 50 5.78 -6.07 11.98
N LEU A 51 6.72 -6.97 12.34
CA LEU A 51 7.08 -7.20 13.73
C LEU A 51 7.76 -5.97 14.34
N LEU A 52 8.67 -5.31 13.59
CA LEU A 52 9.36 -4.11 14.05
C LEU A 52 8.38 -3.00 14.38
N PHE A 53 7.29 -2.82 13.63
CA PHE A 53 6.24 -1.84 13.96
C PHE A 53 5.18 -2.35 14.94
N HIS A 54 5.06 -3.66 15.12
CA HIS A 54 4.15 -4.24 16.12
C HIS A 54 4.68 -4.14 17.56
N ILE A 55 6.00 -4.15 17.78
CA ILE A 55 6.61 -4.07 19.12
C ILE A 55 7.69 -2.99 19.23
N ASN A 56 8.02 -2.62 20.46
CA ASN A 56 9.23 -1.85 20.78
C ASN A 56 10.12 -2.73 21.65
N HIS A 57 11.27 -3.14 21.13
CA HIS A 57 12.20 -4.00 21.85
C HIS A 57 13.63 -3.41 21.73
N PRO A 58 14.36 -3.20 22.84
CA PRO A 58 15.67 -2.52 22.83
C PRO A 58 16.72 -3.10 21.88
N MET A 59 16.64 -4.40 21.62
CA MET A 59 17.58 -5.12 20.76
C MET A 59 17.14 -5.27 19.30
N LEU A 60 16.02 -4.65 18.90
CA LEU A 60 15.55 -4.69 17.52
C LEU A 60 15.77 -3.33 16.83
N PRO A 61 15.96 -3.33 15.50
CA PRO A 61 16.11 -2.11 14.70
C PRO A 61 14.99 -1.10 14.93
N GLY A 62 15.35 0.19 14.92
CA GLY A 62 14.41 1.29 15.13
C GLY A 62 13.88 1.45 16.55
N PHE A 63 14.46 0.78 17.56
CA PHE A 63 14.06 1.05 18.94
C PHE A 63 14.40 2.48 19.34
N VAL A 64 13.39 3.19 19.85
CA VAL A 64 13.55 4.54 20.41
C VAL A 64 13.18 4.52 21.89
N THR A 65 11.92 4.20 22.21
CA THR A 65 11.46 3.98 23.58
C THR A 65 10.39 2.89 23.62
N THR A 66 10.04 2.42 24.83
CA THR A 66 8.91 1.50 25.01
C THR A 66 7.55 2.14 24.70
N GLN A 67 7.46 3.47 24.76
CA GLN A 67 6.24 4.26 24.52
C GLN A 67 6.03 4.68 23.06
N THR A 68 7.02 4.48 22.19
CA THR A 68 6.91 4.79 20.76
C THR A 68 5.66 4.13 20.15
N PRO A 69 4.88 4.81 19.29
CA PRO A 69 3.71 4.22 18.64
C PRO A 69 4.04 2.87 18.01
N ALA A 70 3.25 1.87 18.36
CA ALA A 70 3.44 0.50 17.91
C ALA A 70 2.14 -0.29 18.04
N GLY A 71 2.12 -1.44 17.38
CA GLY A 71 0.99 -2.36 17.39
C GLY A 71 0.15 -2.21 16.14
N ILE A 72 -0.03 -3.34 15.47
CA ILE A 72 -0.84 -3.52 14.26
C ILE A 72 -2.03 -4.40 14.66
N ALA A 73 -3.24 -4.00 14.30
CA ALA A 73 -4.46 -4.77 14.56
C ALA A 73 -4.42 -6.12 13.83
N ASP A 74 -4.93 -7.17 14.46
CA ASP A 74 -4.98 -8.56 13.95
C ASP A 74 -3.64 -9.15 13.47
N PHE A 75 -2.51 -8.53 13.84
CA PHE A 75 -1.19 -9.04 13.53
C PHE A 75 -0.70 -9.96 14.66
N ASN A 76 -0.34 -11.19 14.29
CA ASN A 76 0.39 -12.11 15.14
C ASN A 76 1.66 -12.58 14.41
N PRO A 77 2.86 -12.43 15.01
CA PRO A 77 4.09 -12.77 14.32
C PRO A 77 4.16 -14.27 14.05
N SER A 78 4.57 -14.62 12.82
CA SER A 78 4.79 -16.00 12.42
C SER A 78 6.07 -16.57 13.05
N GLN A 79 6.19 -17.90 13.09
CA GLN A 79 7.40 -18.56 13.55
C GLN A 79 8.64 -18.15 12.73
N ARG A 80 8.46 -17.88 11.42
CA ARG A 80 9.52 -17.36 10.56
C ARG A 80 10.00 -15.99 11.05
N GLN A 81 9.09 -15.06 11.34
CA GLN A 81 9.43 -13.73 11.84
C GLN A 81 10.14 -13.78 13.20
N LEU A 82 9.68 -14.64 14.11
CA LEU A 82 10.30 -14.82 15.41
C LEU A 82 11.72 -15.40 15.31
N ARG A 83 11.96 -16.32 14.37
CA ARG A 83 13.31 -16.85 14.09
C ARG A 83 14.23 -15.79 13.51
N GLU A 84 13.77 -14.99 12.55
CA GLU A 84 14.59 -13.89 12.01
C GLU A 84 14.90 -12.84 13.09
N ALA A 85 13.97 -12.55 13.99
CA ALA A 85 14.22 -11.62 15.11
C ALA A 85 15.29 -12.17 16.08
N LYS A 86 15.28 -13.47 16.34
CA LYS A 86 16.33 -14.13 17.15
C LYS A 86 17.71 -14.15 16.48
N ARG A 87 17.78 -14.06 15.16
CA ARG A 87 19.06 -13.93 14.43
C ARG A 87 19.69 -12.54 14.64
N ILE A 88 18.86 -11.50 14.81
CA ILE A 88 19.33 -10.16 15.17
C ILE A 88 19.81 -10.14 16.62
N SER A 89 19.01 -10.70 17.53
CA SER A 89 19.35 -10.76 18.96
C SER A 89 18.97 -12.10 19.56
N ARG A 90 19.96 -12.90 19.97
CA ARG A 90 19.74 -14.25 20.52
C ARG A 90 18.88 -14.24 21.79
N SER A 91 18.95 -13.17 22.58
CA SER A 91 18.16 -12.98 23.80
C SER A 91 16.73 -12.49 23.53
N PHE A 92 16.36 -12.24 22.27
CA PHE A 92 15.00 -11.84 21.90
C PHE A 92 13.98 -12.91 22.29
N ALA A 93 13.03 -12.50 23.14
CA ALA A 93 11.87 -13.29 23.51
C ALA A 93 10.60 -12.48 23.24
N TYR A 94 9.79 -12.97 22.29
CA TYR A 94 8.50 -12.35 22.03
C TYR A 94 7.53 -12.61 23.18
N ARG A 95 6.98 -11.54 23.73
CA ARG A 95 5.90 -11.60 24.73
C ARG A 95 4.67 -10.95 24.13
N LYS A 96 3.60 -11.74 23.97
CA LYS A 96 2.29 -11.22 23.55
C LYS A 96 1.81 -10.22 24.61
N ARG A 97 1.52 -9.00 24.19
CA ARG A 97 0.97 -7.96 25.07
C ARG A 97 -0.41 -7.59 24.58
N ALA A 98 -1.39 -7.61 25.48
CA ALA A 98 -2.68 -6.98 25.20
C ALA A 98 -2.44 -5.47 25.04
N ARG A 99 -2.71 -4.95 23.85
CA ARG A 99 -2.61 -3.52 23.57
C ARG A 99 -3.99 -2.90 23.63
N ARG A 100 -4.12 -1.80 24.38
CA ARG A 100 -5.36 -1.00 24.40
C ARG A 100 -5.57 -0.21 23.10
N ARG A 101 -4.47 0.12 22.40
CA ARG A 101 -4.49 0.86 21.13
C ARG A 101 -3.46 0.28 20.17
N TYR A 102 -3.85 0.18 18.91
CA TYR A 102 -3.01 -0.20 17.78
C TYR A 102 -2.77 1.05 16.95
N HIS A 103 -1.61 1.68 17.13
CA HIS A 103 -1.30 2.96 16.51
C HIS A 103 -0.88 2.84 15.05
N ILE A 104 -0.47 1.64 14.61
CA ILE A 104 -0.12 1.35 13.23
C ILE A 104 -1.35 0.70 12.58
N GLN A 105 -1.95 1.40 11.64
CA GLN A 105 -3.17 0.99 10.98
C GLN A 105 -2.90 0.03 9.82
N GLY A 106 -1.82 0.25 9.06
CA GLY A 106 -1.47 -0.56 7.91
C GLY A 106 -0.03 -0.37 7.47
N LEU A 107 0.53 -1.40 6.84
CA LEU A 107 1.81 -1.39 6.15
C LEU A 107 1.58 -1.89 4.72
N TYR A 108 2.01 -1.11 3.74
CA TYR A 108 1.88 -1.45 2.33
C TYR A 108 3.23 -1.28 1.64
N LEU A 109 3.66 -2.28 0.89
CA LEU A 109 4.75 -2.12 -0.06
C LEU A 109 4.19 -1.44 -1.32
N MET A 110 4.91 -0.43 -1.78
CA MET A 110 4.61 0.36 -2.97
C MET A 110 5.64 0.10 -4.06
N GLY A 111 5.28 0.48 -5.29
CA GLY A 111 6.19 0.48 -6.43
C GLY A 111 6.15 -0.81 -7.27
N SER A 112 7.10 -0.91 -8.20
CA SER A 112 7.18 -1.97 -9.21
C SER A 112 7.89 -3.24 -8.71
N VAL A 113 7.89 -3.48 -7.40
CA VAL A 113 8.54 -4.67 -6.83
C VAL A 113 7.62 -5.87 -7.07
N GLY A 114 8.14 -6.91 -7.74
CA GLY A 114 7.40 -8.12 -8.10
C GLY A 114 6.41 -8.00 -9.26
N SER A 115 6.55 -6.97 -10.09
CA SER A 115 6.00 -6.97 -11.45
C SER A 115 7.05 -7.42 -12.45
N ILE A 116 6.64 -7.70 -13.70
CA ILE A 116 7.55 -8.13 -14.79
C ILE A 116 8.74 -7.15 -14.99
N ALA A 117 8.57 -5.88 -14.64
CA ALA A 117 9.61 -4.85 -14.77
C ALA A 117 10.49 -4.69 -13.50
N HIS A 118 10.46 -5.64 -12.56
CA HIS A 118 11.27 -5.57 -11.34
C HIS A 118 12.78 -5.72 -11.65
N ASN A 119 13.58 -4.86 -11.03
CA ASN A 119 15.03 -5.00 -10.96
C ASN A 119 15.43 -5.19 -9.48
N THR A 120 16.30 -6.17 -9.21
CA THR A 120 16.79 -6.54 -7.86
C THR A 120 17.51 -5.40 -7.12
N GLY A 121 17.93 -4.37 -7.84
CA GLY A 121 18.49 -3.13 -7.30
C GLY A 121 17.46 -2.02 -6.99
N SER A 122 16.15 -2.27 -7.14
CA SER A 122 15.13 -1.25 -6.83
C SER A 122 14.97 -1.06 -5.32
N ASP A 123 14.77 0.19 -4.93
CA ASP A 123 14.49 0.58 -3.55
C ASP A 123 13.11 0.05 -3.12
N LEU A 124 12.93 -0.14 -1.81
CA LEU A 124 11.67 -0.57 -1.24
C LEU A 124 10.90 0.64 -0.71
N ASP A 125 9.79 0.99 -1.35
CA ASP A 125 8.90 2.04 -0.88
C ASP A 125 7.80 1.45 0.01
N ILE A 126 7.68 1.91 1.25
CA ILE A 126 6.68 1.41 2.20
C ILE A 126 5.82 2.56 2.71
N TRP A 127 4.51 2.38 2.59
CA TRP A 127 3.54 3.23 3.30
C TRP A 127 3.26 2.64 4.67
N LEU A 128 3.56 3.42 5.70
CA LEU A 128 3.16 3.16 7.08
C LEU A 128 1.99 4.09 7.44
N CYS A 129 0.79 3.52 7.45
CA CYS A 129 -0.40 4.24 7.86
C CYS A 129 -0.52 4.22 9.38
N HIS A 130 -0.59 5.39 10.00
CA HIS A 130 -0.70 5.53 11.46
C HIS A 130 -2.02 6.16 11.89
N ASP A 131 -2.36 6.06 13.18
CA ASP A 131 -3.51 6.78 13.74
C ASP A 131 -3.33 8.31 13.52
N PRO A 132 -4.27 9.00 12.86
CA PRO A 132 -4.18 10.45 12.64
C PRO A 132 -4.18 11.24 13.95
N ARG A 133 -4.69 10.63 15.05
CA ARG A 133 -4.77 11.26 16.37
C ARG A 133 -3.48 11.13 17.20
N LEU A 134 -2.38 10.67 16.59
CA LEU A 134 -1.08 10.66 17.28
C LEU A 134 -0.66 12.09 17.63
N SER A 135 -0.22 12.29 18.88
CA SER A 135 0.34 13.58 19.30
C SER A 135 1.62 13.90 18.53
N PRO A 136 2.03 15.19 18.41
CA PRO A 136 3.26 15.57 17.74
C PRO A 136 4.50 14.83 18.28
N ARG A 137 4.58 14.65 19.61
CA ARG A 137 5.65 13.88 20.26
C ARG A 137 5.62 12.41 19.85
N ALA A 138 4.44 11.79 19.83
CA ALA A 138 4.29 10.40 19.41
C ALA A 138 4.70 10.22 17.94
N ARG A 139 4.26 11.13 17.06
CA ARG A 139 4.65 11.15 15.63
C ARG A 139 6.16 11.33 15.45
N SER A 140 6.80 12.19 16.26
CA SER A 140 8.25 12.37 16.26
C SER A 140 9.00 11.10 16.67
N THR A 141 8.58 10.40 17.73
CA THR A 141 9.21 9.13 18.12
C THR A 141 8.99 8.02 17.10
N LEU A 142 7.85 8.03 16.40
CA LEU A 142 7.57 7.10 15.30
C LEU A 142 8.46 7.41 14.09
N ARG A 143 8.72 8.69 13.79
CA ARG A 143 9.69 9.10 12.77
C ARG A 143 11.10 8.60 13.09
N GLN A 144 11.60 8.86 14.29
CA GLN A 144 12.92 8.36 14.71
C GLN A 144 13.04 6.82 14.60
N LYS A 145 11.94 6.10 14.87
CA LYS A 145 11.88 4.65 14.68
C LYS A 145 11.96 4.25 13.21
N VAL A 146 11.26 4.97 12.34
CA VAL A 146 11.39 4.81 10.88
C VAL A 146 12.84 5.02 10.46
N ASP A 147 13.45 6.13 10.83
CA ASP A 147 14.83 6.47 10.43
C ASP A 147 15.83 5.38 10.87
N GLY A 148 15.64 4.82 12.08
CA GLY A 148 16.46 3.72 12.56
C GLY A 148 16.24 2.38 11.84
N ILE A 149 15.07 2.16 11.25
CA ILE A 149 14.77 0.97 10.42
C ILE A 149 15.32 1.16 9.00
N GLU A 150 15.21 2.36 8.43
CA GLU A 150 15.79 2.70 7.13
C GLU A 150 17.32 2.61 7.19
N LYS A 151 17.95 3.16 8.24
CA LYS A 151 19.39 2.99 8.47
C LYS A 151 19.78 1.51 8.55
N TRP A 152 18.97 0.69 9.23
CA TRP A 152 19.22 -0.75 9.28
C TRP A 152 19.11 -1.42 7.91
N ALA A 153 18.22 -0.96 7.01
CA ALA A 153 18.21 -1.42 5.62
C ALA A 153 19.51 -1.07 4.89
N THR A 154 19.98 0.17 5.02
CA THR A 154 21.25 0.63 4.43
C THR A 154 22.44 -0.20 4.91
N GLU A 155 22.50 -0.53 6.21
CA GLU A 155 23.53 -1.41 6.79
C GLU A 155 23.48 -2.85 6.22
N GLN A 156 22.33 -3.28 5.69
CA GLN A 156 22.18 -4.56 4.98
C GLN A 156 22.46 -4.46 3.46
N GLY A 157 22.85 -3.29 2.96
CA GLY A 157 23.28 -3.07 1.58
C GLY A 157 22.16 -2.82 0.57
N PHE A 158 21.02 -2.28 1.01
CA PHE A 158 19.94 -1.84 0.11
C PHE A 158 19.18 -0.65 0.70
N GLU A 159 18.47 0.09 -0.15
CA GLU A 159 17.68 1.25 0.27
C GLU A 159 16.21 0.87 0.48
N ALA A 160 15.62 1.44 1.52
CA ALA A 160 14.20 1.34 1.82
C ALA A 160 13.72 2.69 2.35
N HIS A 161 12.56 3.14 1.86
CA HIS A 161 11.95 4.40 2.24
C HIS A 161 10.58 4.12 2.86
N ILE A 162 10.35 4.62 4.08
CA ILE A 162 9.14 4.40 4.85
C ILE A 162 8.43 5.75 5.07
N TYR A 163 7.34 5.93 4.34
CA TYR A 163 6.52 7.13 4.41
C TYR A 163 5.46 6.98 5.50
N LEU A 164 5.44 7.90 6.47
CA LEU A 164 4.34 7.98 7.44
C LEU A 164 3.14 8.63 6.76
N VAL A 165 2.08 7.85 6.58
CA VAL A 165 0.86 8.25 5.89
C VAL A 165 -0.26 8.45 6.91
N ASP A 166 -0.84 9.65 6.90
CA ASP A 166 -2.14 9.93 7.49
C ASP A 166 -3.18 9.76 6.38
N ALA A 167 -3.97 8.69 6.45
CA ALA A 167 -4.94 8.38 5.40
C ALA A 167 -6.08 9.43 5.29
N GLU A 168 -6.44 10.09 6.41
CA GLU A 168 -7.46 11.13 6.38
C GLU A 168 -6.95 12.39 5.70
N ALA A 169 -5.71 12.78 6.00
CA ALA A 169 -5.01 13.88 5.32
C ALA A 169 -4.80 13.56 3.84
N PHE A 170 -4.31 12.36 3.53
CA PHE A 170 -4.10 11.90 2.16
C PHE A 170 -5.41 12.00 1.36
N ARG A 171 -6.53 11.48 1.88
CA ARG A 171 -7.84 11.55 1.22
C ARG A 171 -8.34 12.99 0.96
N ARG A 172 -7.86 13.99 1.72
CA ARG A 172 -8.14 15.43 1.49
C ARG A 172 -7.19 16.07 0.46
N GLY A 173 -6.24 15.32 -0.10
CA GLY A 173 -5.22 15.82 -1.01
C GLY A 173 -3.95 16.33 -0.32
N GLU A 174 -3.83 16.16 1.01
CA GLU A 174 -2.65 16.60 1.77
C GLU A 174 -1.55 15.54 1.68
N LEU A 175 -0.64 15.69 0.71
CA LEU A 175 0.42 14.70 0.45
C LEU A 175 1.57 14.72 1.48
N GLY A 176 1.76 15.81 2.21
CA GLY A 176 2.79 15.89 3.26
C GLY A 176 4.17 15.47 2.76
N GLN A 177 4.76 14.44 3.38
CA GLN A 177 6.08 13.92 3.01
C GLN A 177 6.11 13.12 1.70
N LEU A 178 4.97 12.63 1.20
CA LEU A 178 4.89 11.95 -0.10
C LEU A 178 5.18 12.91 -1.27
N SER A 179 5.21 14.22 -1.00
CA SER A 179 5.47 15.26 -2.00
C SER A 179 6.95 15.50 -2.31
N GLN A 180 7.87 15.10 -1.42
CA GLN A 180 9.32 15.34 -1.61
C GLN A 180 9.92 14.52 -2.77
N GLU A 181 9.29 13.40 -3.13
CA GLU A 181 9.71 12.54 -4.25
C GLU A 181 8.78 12.58 -5.48
N ASN A 182 7.71 13.37 -5.46
CA ASN A 182 6.68 13.38 -6.51
C ASN A 182 6.34 14.81 -7.01
N SER A 183 7.33 15.70 -7.05
CA SER A 183 7.18 17.09 -7.54
C SER A 183 6.02 17.89 -6.92
N GLY A 184 5.87 17.87 -5.60
CA GLY A 184 4.88 18.72 -4.92
C GLY A 184 3.47 18.15 -4.90
N THR A 185 2.50 18.99 -4.55
CA THR A 185 1.12 18.64 -4.19
C THR A 185 0.25 18.16 -5.37
N THR A 186 0.81 17.97 -6.56
CA THR A 186 0.10 17.89 -7.85
C THR A 186 -0.03 16.48 -8.44
N GLN A 187 0.21 15.41 -7.68
CA GLN A 187 0.09 14.03 -8.20
C GLN A 187 -0.75 13.13 -7.28
N HIS A 188 -1.64 13.70 -6.47
CA HIS A 188 -2.36 12.96 -5.44
C HIS A 188 -3.16 11.78 -5.99
N ARG A 189 -3.90 11.97 -7.09
CA ARG A 189 -4.75 10.93 -7.66
C ARG A 189 -3.98 9.91 -8.45
N LEU A 190 -2.93 10.33 -9.16
CA LEU A 190 -2.05 9.40 -9.88
C LEU A 190 -1.28 8.51 -8.89
N LEU A 191 -0.87 9.05 -7.74
CA LEU A 191 -0.27 8.26 -6.66
C LEU A 191 -1.27 7.29 -6.03
N LEU A 192 -2.53 7.70 -5.85
CA LEU A 192 -3.60 6.82 -5.36
C LEU A 192 -3.95 5.71 -6.37
N GLU A 193 -3.96 6.02 -7.66
CA GLU A 193 -4.08 5.05 -8.75
C GLU A 193 -2.96 4.02 -8.67
N GLU A 194 -1.70 4.48 -8.56
CA GLU A 194 -0.54 3.60 -8.43
C GLU A 194 -0.67 2.71 -7.19
N PHE A 195 -1.09 3.27 -6.04
CA PHE A 195 -1.35 2.51 -4.82
C PHE A 195 -2.38 1.40 -5.03
N TYR A 196 -3.52 1.67 -5.69
CA TYR A 196 -4.53 0.66 -5.94
C TYR A 196 -4.12 -0.37 -6.99
N ARG A 197 -3.29 0.02 -7.96
CA ARG A 197 -2.81 -0.87 -9.02
C ARG A 197 -1.70 -1.82 -8.54
N THR A 198 -0.69 -1.29 -7.86
CA THR A 198 0.56 -2.02 -7.56
C THR A 198 0.76 -2.33 -6.07
N GLY A 199 0.10 -1.59 -5.17
CA GLY A 199 0.33 -1.70 -3.73
C GLY A 199 0.07 -3.10 -3.18
N VAL A 200 0.91 -3.55 -2.23
CA VAL A 200 0.81 -4.85 -1.57
C VAL A 200 0.69 -4.70 -0.06
N LEU A 201 -0.43 -5.11 0.52
CA LEU A 201 -0.65 -5.16 1.97
C LEU A 201 0.33 -6.14 2.64
N LEU A 202 1.18 -5.62 3.52
CA LEU A 202 2.12 -6.40 4.33
C LEU A 202 1.49 -6.81 5.67
N ALA A 203 0.77 -5.88 6.32
CA ALA A 203 0.07 -6.12 7.58
C ALA A 203 -0.93 -5.01 7.90
N GLY A 204 -1.94 -5.33 8.71
CA GLY A 204 -2.93 -4.39 9.21
C GLY A 204 -4.19 -4.33 8.36
N ARG A 205 -4.82 -3.16 8.33
CA ARG A 205 -6.12 -2.92 7.72
C ARG A 205 -6.04 -2.96 6.20
N TYR A 206 -7.10 -3.38 5.53
CA TYR A 206 -7.17 -3.38 4.07
C TYR A 206 -7.77 -2.07 3.51
N PRO A 207 -7.48 -1.67 2.26
CA PRO A 207 -8.10 -0.50 1.67
C PRO A 207 -9.61 -0.71 1.47
N LEU A 208 -10.44 0.23 1.94
CA LEU A 208 -11.90 0.20 1.80
C LEU A 208 -12.32 0.20 0.32
N TRP A 209 -11.50 0.80 -0.55
CA TRP A 209 -11.82 0.97 -1.96
C TRP A 209 -12.17 -0.33 -2.68
N TRP A 210 -11.50 -1.44 -2.37
CA TRP A 210 -11.82 -2.74 -2.95
C TRP A 210 -13.26 -3.20 -2.70
N LEU A 211 -13.94 -2.69 -1.67
CA LEU A 211 -15.31 -3.06 -1.30
C LEU A 211 -16.40 -2.19 -1.94
N VAL A 212 -16.01 -1.08 -2.59
CA VAL A 212 -16.92 -0.31 -3.44
C VAL A 212 -16.99 -1.03 -4.79
N PRO A 213 -18.16 -1.38 -5.34
CA PRO A 213 -18.25 -2.00 -6.66
C PRO A 213 -17.73 -1.09 -7.78
N PRO A 214 -17.16 -1.65 -8.87
CA PRO A 214 -16.74 -0.89 -10.06
C PRO A 214 -17.83 0.05 -10.58
N GLU A 215 -19.08 -0.40 -10.59
CA GLU A 215 -20.25 0.37 -11.07
C GLU A 215 -20.57 1.57 -10.17
N ALA A 216 -20.12 1.56 -8.91
CA ALA A 216 -20.34 2.62 -7.94
C ALA A 216 -19.13 3.57 -7.78
N GLU A 217 -18.06 3.41 -8.58
CA GLU A 217 -16.84 4.23 -8.48
C GLU A 217 -17.11 5.73 -8.63
N HIS A 218 -18.06 6.12 -9.49
CA HIS A 218 -18.46 7.51 -9.71
C HIS A 218 -19.19 8.17 -8.52
N ARG A 219 -19.60 7.36 -7.54
CA ARG A 219 -20.21 7.78 -6.26
C ARG A 219 -19.53 7.08 -5.07
N TYR A 220 -18.22 6.87 -5.19
CA TYR A 220 -17.34 6.29 -4.19
C TYR A 220 -17.63 6.83 -2.78
N ARG A 221 -17.65 8.16 -2.61
CA ARG A 221 -17.79 8.79 -1.28
C ARG A 221 -19.10 8.39 -0.60
N GLU A 222 -20.20 8.44 -1.35
CA GLU A 222 -21.53 8.06 -0.87
C GLU A 222 -21.59 6.57 -0.54
N TYR A 223 -21.05 5.71 -1.41
CA TYR A 223 -21.07 4.27 -1.23
C TYR A 223 -20.20 3.82 -0.05
N ALA A 224 -18.99 4.37 0.08
CA ALA A 224 -18.09 4.11 1.19
C ALA A 224 -18.73 4.54 2.53
N ALA A 225 -19.34 5.73 2.58
CA ALA A 225 -20.07 6.19 3.76
C ALA A 225 -21.23 5.25 4.12
N MET A 226 -21.99 4.77 3.13
CA MET A 226 -23.06 3.79 3.32
C MET A 226 -22.53 2.48 3.91
N LEU A 227 -21.42 1.93 3.39
CA LEU A 227 -20.82 0.68 3.88
C LEU A 227 -20.46 0.75 5.37
N LEU A 228 -19.91 1.88 5.80
CA LEU A 228 -19.52 2.12 7.19
C LEU A 228 -20.73 2.40 8.08
N HIS A 229 -21.62 3.30 7.67
CA HIS A 229 -22.78 3.73 8.47
C HIS A 229 -23.78 2.57 8.69
N LYS A 230 -24.07 1.79 7.63
CA LYS A 230 -24.94 0.61 7.72
C LYS A 230 -24.22 -0.62 8.29
N ARG A 231 -22.96 -0.49 8.74
CA ARG A 231 -22.15 -1.56 9.35
C ARG A 231 -22.04 -2.82 8.46
N PHE A 232 -21.90 -2.62 7.15
CA PHE A 232 -21.47 -3.70 6.24
C PHE A 232 -19.97 -3.96 6.39
N VAL A 233 -19.21 -2.93 6.74
CA VAL A 233 -17.77 -2.97 6.97
C VAL A 233 -17.46 -2.39 8.34
N ASN A 234 -16.58 -3.04 9.10
CA ASN A 234 -16.09 -2.51 10.37
C ASN A 234 -15.00 -1.46 10.08
N PRO A 235 -15.13 -0.21 10.56
CA PRO A 235 -14.11 0.84 10.36
C PRO A 235 -12.74 0.48 10.94
N LEU A 236 -12.67 -0.48 11.87
CA LEU A 236 -11.40 -0.94 12.45
C LEU A 236 -10.65 -1.95 11.57
N ASP A 237 -11.29 -2.50 10.53
CA ASP A 237 -10.71 -3.51 9.63
C ASP A 237 -10.14 -2.87 8.35
N CYS A 238 -10.50 -1.61 8.05
CA CYS A 238 -10.17 -0.95 6.79
C CYS A 238 -9.59 0.46 6.94
N ILE A 239 -8.94 0.93 5.88
CA ILE A 239 -8.48 2.32 5.70
C ILE A 239 -9.13 2.88 4.44
N ASP A 240 -9.68 4.10 4.53
CA ASP A 240 -10.25 4.81 3.38
C ASP A 240 -9.24 5.86 2.88
N PHE A 241 -8.63 5.59 1.72
CA PHE A 241 -7.73 6.52 1.03
C PHE A 241 -8.47 7.41 0.01
N GLY A 242 -9.77 7.20 -0.23
CA GLY A 242 -10.56 7.89 -1.24
C GLY A 242 -10.76 7.11 -2.54
N GLY A 243 -11.65 7.63 -3.40
CA GLY A 243 -11.89 7.12 -4.76
C GLY A 243 -11.04 7.82 -5.81
N LEU A 244 -11.35 7.63 -7.10
CA LEU A 244 -10.69 8.31 -8.23
C LEU A 244 -11.65 9.21 -9.04
N GLU A 245 -12.76 9.63 -8.44
CA GLU A 245 -13.88 10.34 -9.09
C GLU A 245 -13.51 11.67 -9.77
N GLN A 246 -12.43 12.32 -9.34
CA GLN A 246 -12.06 13.66 -9.80
C GLN A 246 -10.53 13.77 -9.91
N LEU A 247 -10.03 13.86 -11.14
CA LEU A 247 -8.64 14.22 -11.44
C LEU A 247 -8.62 15.64 -12.03
N PRO A 248 -7.95 16.60 -11.37
CA PRO A 248 -7.59 17.87 -11.99
C PRO A 248 -6.63 17.66 -13.17
N ALA A 249 -6.90 18.26 -14.33
CA ALA A 249 -6.10 18.05 -15.54
C ALA A 249 -4.63 18.48 -15.38
N ASP A 250 -4.34 19.41 -14.47
CA ASP A 250 -3.00 19.86 -14.08
C ASP A 250 -2.16 18.74 -13.44
N GLU A 251 -2.78 17.72 -12.85
CA GLU A 251 -2.04 16.57 -12.30
C GLU A 251 -1.29 15.81 -13.41
N PHE A 252 -1.83 15.73 -14.62
CA PHE A 252 -1.14 15.08 -15.74
C PHE A 252 0.12 15.82 -16.14
N PHE A 253 0.06 17.16 -16.21
CA PHE A 253 1.21 17.97 -16.56
C PHE A 253 2.30 17.89 -15.48
N GLY A 254 1.90 18.01 -14.20
CA GLY A 254 2.81 17.85 -13.07
C GLY A 254 3.50 16.48 -13.07
N ALA A 255 2.74 15.41 -13.31
CA ALA A 255 3.26 14.06 -13.39
C ALA A 255 4.20 13.84 -14.58
N ALA A 256 3.82 14.29 -15.77
CA ALA A 256 4.65 14.16 -16.96
C ALA A 256 5.98 14.91 -16.79
N HIS A 257 5.94 16.15 -16.31
CA HIS A 257 7.13 16.96 -16.05
C HIS A 257 8.08 16.29 -15.06
N TRP A 258 7.55 15.67 -14.00
CA TRP A 258 8.37 14.92 -13.05
C TRP A 258 9.03 13.68 -13.66
N GLN A 259 8.29 12.92 -14.46
CA GLN A 259 8.84 11.73 -15.12
C GLN A 259 9.95 12.08 -16.12
N LEU A 260 9.85 13.22 -16.80
CA LEU A 260 10.92 13.74 -17.67
C LEU A 260 12.20 14.02 -16.87
N PHE A 261 12.10 14.64 -15.69
CA PHE A 261 13.25 14.89 -14.82
C PHE A 261 13.86 13.58 -14.28
N LYS A 262 13.03 12.66 -13.78
CA LYS A 262 13.47 11.34 -13.29
C LYS A 262 14.05 10.46 -14.41
N GLY A 263 13.65 10.70 -15.65
CA GLY A 263 14.11 9.96 -16.83
C GLY A 263 15.61 10.05 -17.06
N ILE A 264 16.28 11.08 -16.52
CA ILE A 264 17.74 11.20 -16.54
C ILE A 264 18.40 10.06 -15.75
N GLY A 265 17.82 9.66 -14.62
CA GLY A 265 18.36 8.59 -13.76
C GLY A 265 17.72 7.22 -13.97
N SER A 266 16.47 7.16 -14.44
CA SER A 266 15.73 5.91 -14.64
C SER A 266 14.86 5.95 -15.91
N PRO A 267 15.48 5.95 -17.10
CA PRO A 267 14.80 6.24 -18.36
C PRO A 267 13.67 5.25 -18.68
N TYR A 268 13.89 3.95 -18.48
CA TYR A 268 12.89 2.92 -18.81
C TYR A 268 11.62 3.03 -17.96
N LYS A 269 11.75 3.19 -16.63
CA LYS A 269 10.59 3.36 -15.74
C LYS A 269 9.84 4.65 -16.04
N SER A 270 10.58 5.74 -16.31
CA SER A 270 10.00 7.02 -16.69
C SER A 270 9.22 6.96 -17.99
N ILE A 271 9.74 6.31 -19.04
CA ILE A 271 9.02 6.15 -20.32
C ILE A 271 7.72 5.39 -20.12
N LEU A 272 7.73 4.27 -19.38
CA LEU A 272 6.51 3.51 -19.11
C LEU A 272 5.47 4.33 -18.34
N LYS A 273 5.91 5.11 -17.34
CA LYS A 273 5.01 6.02 -16.61
C LYS A 273 4.48 7.16 -17.50
N LEU A 274 5.29 7.70 -18.41
CA LEU A 274 4.86 8.72 -19.38
C LEU A 274 3.82 8.18 -20.35
N LEU A 275 4.03 6.98 -20.91
CA LEU A 275 3.05 6.32 -21.78
C LEU A 275 1.73 6.05 -21.04
N LEU A 276 1.79 5.67 -19.77
CA LEU A 276 0.60 5.52 -18.95
C LEU A 276 -0.14 6.86 -18.74
N ILE A 277 0.59 7.93 -18.44
CA ILE A 277 0.04 9.27 -18.29
C ILE A 277 -0.61 9.74 -19.59
N GLU A 278 0.02 9.48 -20.74
CA GLU A 278 -0.55 9.75 -22.06
C GLU A 278 -1.85 8.96 -22.30
N ALA A 279 -1.84 7.65 -22.05
CA ALA A 279 -3.03 6.82 -22.22
C ALA A 279 -4.19 7.25 -21.31
N TYR A 280 -3.89 7.76 -20.11
CA TYR A 280 -4.90 8.34 -19.22
C TYR A 280 -5.39 9.72 -19.69
N SER A 281 -4.51 10.55 -20.25
CA SER A 281 -4.89 11.88 -20.73
C SER A 281 -5.76 11.81 -21.98
N GLN A 282 -5.56 10.81 -22.85
CA GLN A 282 -6.41 10.56 -24.03
C GLN A 282 -7.86 10.23 -23.67
N ASP A 283 -8.10 9.56 -22.54
CA ASP A 283 -9.44 9.21 -22.07
C ASP A 283 -10.09 10.34 -21.23
N TYR A 284 -9.39 11.43 -20.94
CA TYR A 284 -9.92 12.53 -20.11
C TYR A 284 -11.15 13.20 -20.76
N PRO A 285 -12.23 13.47 -20.01
CA PRO A 285 -12.38 13.39 -18.55
C PRO A 285 -12.84 12.02 -18.02
N ARG A 286 -13.15 11.05 -18.88
CA ARG A 286 -13.67 9.72 -18.49
C ARG A 286 -12.56 8.67 -18.53
N ILE A 287 -11.56 8.88 -17.67
CA ILE A 287 -10.36 8.06 -17.63
C ILE A 287 -10.72 6.62 -17.30
N ARG A 288 -10.28 5.67 -18.13
CA ARG A 288 -10.32 4.25 -17.79
C ARG A 288 -9.11 3.93 -16.92
N TRP A 289 -9.27 3.75 -15.61
CA TRP A 289 -8.12 3.50 -14.75
C TRP A 289 -7.71 2.02 -14.79
N LEU A 290 -6.42 1.72 -14.93
CA LEU A 290 -5.95 0.32 -14.90
C LEU A 290 -6.24 -0.35 -13.55
N CYS A 291 -6.16 0.39 -12.44
CA CYS A 291 -6.61 -0.15 -11.15
C CYS A 291 -8.10 -0.54 -11.15
N GLN A 292 -8.98 0.20 -11.83
CA GLN A 292 -10.40 -0.13 -11.96
C GLN A 292 -10.64 -1.32 -12.90
N GLU A 293 -9.81 -1.51 -13.92
CA GLU A 293 -9.82 -2.72 -14.76
C GLU A 293 -9.43 -3.95 -13.93
N ALA A 294 -8.33 -3.88 -13.16
CA ALA A 294 -7.93 -4.95 -12.25
C ALA A 294 -9.01 -5.26 -11.20
N LYS A 295 -9.66 -4.23 -10.68
CA LYS A 295 -10.80 -4.38 -9.78
C LYS A 295 -11.98 -5.09 -10.43
N SER A 296 -12.35 -4.69 -11.64
CA SER A 296 -13.45 -5.30 -12.39
C SER A 296 -13.18 -6.79 -12.64
N ALA A 297 -11.95 -7.15 -12.99
CA ALA A 297 -11.51 -8.54 -13.14
C ALA A 297 -11.64 -9.34 -11.83
N ILE A 298 -11.21 -8.77 -10.69
CA ILE A 298 -11.37 -9.41 -9.37
C ILE A 298 -12.86 -9.62 -9.01
N TYR A 299 -13.73 -8.67 -9.33
CA TYR A 299 -15.19 -8.79 -9.14
C TYR A 299 -15.76 -9.89 -10.05
N ALA A 300 -15.30 -9.99 -11.29
CA ALA A 300 -15.65 -11.04 -12.23
C ALA A 300 -15.10 -12.43 -11.84
N GLY A 301 -14.17 -12.50 -10.88
CA GLY A 301 -13.56 -13.75 -10.42
C GLY A 301 -12.32 -14.17 -11.22
N HIS A 302 -11.79 -13.26 -12.05
CA HIS A 302 -10.48 -13.39 -12.70
C HIS A 302 -9.43 -12.86 -11.72
N CYS A 303 -8.65 -13.77 -11.14
CA CYS A 303 -7.64 -13.45 -10.13
C CYS A 303 -6.25 -13.97 -10.53
N ASP A 304 -6.06 -14.28 -11.81
CA ASP A 304 -4.76 -14.69 -12.35
C ASP A 304 -3.78 -13.52 -12.27
N LEU A 305 -2.63 -13.74 -11.63
CA LEU A 305 -1.65 -12.68 -11.41
C LEU A 305 -0.91 -12.27 -12.68
N ASP A 306 -0.77 -13.14 -13.67
CA ASP A 306 -0.10 -12.82 -14.92
C ASP A 306 -1.00 -11.93 -15.78
N GLU A 307 -2.31 -12.15 -15.74
CA GLU A 307 -3.29 -11.26 -16.38
C GLU A 307 -3.48 -9.93 -15.65
N LEU A 308 -3.35 -9.94 -14.33
CA LEU A 308 -3.50 -8.76 -13.45
C LEU A 308 -2.16 -8.04 -13.19
N ASP A 309 -1.08 -8.41 -13.86
CA ASP A 309 0.19 -7.72 -13.72
C ASP A 309 0.03 -6.26 -14.22
N PRO A 310 0.43 -5.26 -13.41
CA PRO A 310 0.28 -3.86 -13.78
C PRO A 310 0.88 -3.48 -15.14
N TYR A 311 1.99 -4.11 -15.55
CA TYR A 311 2.66 -3.82 -16.81
C TYR A 311 2.02 -4.58 -17.99
N VAL A 312 1.45 -5.76 -17.75
CA VAL A 312 0.62 -6.45 -18.75
C VAL A 312 -0.64 -5.65 -19.05
N LEU A 313 -1.29 -5.12 -18.00
CA LEU A 313 -2.45 -4.23 -18.16
C LEU A 313 -2.07 -2.94 -18.90
N MET A 314 -0.90 -2.35 -18.60
CA MET A 314 -0.38 -1.21 -19.36
C MET A 314 -0.09 -1.54 -20.83
N TYR A 315 0.47 -2.72 -21.12
CA TYR A 315 0.82 -3.13 -22.48
C TYR A 315 -0.40 -3.44 -23.37
N ARG A 316 -1.49 -3.95 -22.79
CA ARG A 316 -2.74 -4.26 -23.51
C ARG A 316 -3.55 -3.01 -23.85
N ARG A 317 -3.12 -1.84 -23.38
CA ARG A 317 -3.77 -0.56 -23.58
C ARG A 317 -3.11 0.21 -24.72
#